data_AF-A0A1G6IVY1-F1
#
_entry.id   AF-A0A1G6IVY1-F1
#
_cell.length_a   1.000
_cell.length_b   1.000
_cell.length_c   1.000
_cell.angle_alpha   90.00
_cell.angle_beta   90.00
_cell.angle_gamma   90.00
#
_symmetry.space_group_name_H-M   'P 1'
#
loop_
_entity.id
_entity.type
_entity.pdbx_description
1 polymer ?
#
loop_
_entity_poly.entity_id
_entity_poly.type
_entity_poly.pdbx_seq_one_letter_code
_entity_poly.pdbx_strand_id
1 'polypeptide(L)'
;MAGPEDPPGGTPEGAPGGGEDEYRSVVFDETFVRAARLQEFSARERLTDHAPAVRRRPPRHRGLSRQVLVLVVLIALAFGTALYMGVRHPSRTPGTGVAAEPLRMTVIPLAPRGEVPGLPDSERLYDRSPAAQFRIGAEGVTLPASRRTAHFSDGQVVTALLTAKDYIVRSALDPEVLTGGETRSVRILLGVGQQEQFDRSFARPAPDGRHAPTGWLVRFDPARTELADRRIRVQGTLRASEADPGTLEVTADHTSVYALRPAGADPGARVSLFTVRRELHFRFDRENLRMHQARLVVSHVQAGPLSCAEDSASRLRPLLAGGTAGEGGPAGTDPYAPDGAPALCGSLAAAAQPRV
;
A
#
# COMPACT_ATOMS: atom_id res chain seq x y z
N MET A 1 31.10 -39.30 -20.91
CA MET A 1 30.75 -40.71 -20.68
C MET A 1 30.01 -41.23 -21.89
N ALA A 2 30.46 -42.37 -22.41
CA ALA A 2 29.82 -43.33 -23.31
C ALA A 2 29.10 -42.82 -24.58
N GLY A 3 29.66 -43.18 -25.74
CA GLY A 3 28.89 -43.25 -26.99
C GLY A 3 28.05 -44.54 -27.07
N PRO A 4 27.30 -44.72 -28.15
CA PRO A 4 26.96 -46.05 -28.68
C PRO A 4 27.39 -46.14 -30.16
N GLU A 5 28.33 -47.01 -30.52
CA GLU A 5 28.12 -48.41 -30.95
C GLU A 5 27.49 -48.53 -32.35
N ASP A 6 28.35 -48.75 -33.34
CA ASP A 6 28.10 -49.57 -34.55
C ASP A 6 28.33 -51.06 -34.17
N PRO A 7 27.91 -52.11 -34.93
CA PRO A 7 27.14 -52.23 -36.19
C PRO A 7 26.11 -53.42 -36.10
N PRO A 8 25.72 -54.26 -37.12
CA PRO A 8 26.51 -54.86 -38.19
C PRO A 8 25.97 -54.66 -39.62
N GLY A 9 26.92 -54.61 -40.56
CA GLY A 9 26.66 -54.90 -41.97
C GLY A 9 26.36 -56.37 -42.20
N GLY A 10 25.51 -56.65 -43.17
CA GLY A 10 25.23 -57.98 -43.67
C GLY A 10 24.50 -57.89 -45.00
N THR A 11 25.24 -57.93 -46.10
CA THR A 11 24.74 -58.37 -47.40
C THR A 11 24.61 -59.89 -47.36
N PRO A 12 23.42 -60.48 -47.59
CA PRO A 12 23.33 -61.91 -47.86
C PRO A 12 23.69 -62.15 -49.32
N GLU A 13 24.91 -62.59 -49.56
CA GLU A 13 25.31 -63.24 -50.80
C GLU A 13 24.88 -64.71 -50.69
N GLY A 14 23.99 -65.16 -51.57
CA GLY A 14 23.49 -66.54 -51.56
C GLY A 14 22.46 -66.80 -52.65
N ALA A 15 22.91 -67.27 -53.80
CA ALA A 15 22.13 -68.13 -54.69
C ALA A 15 22.65 -69.57 -54.54
N PRO A 16 22.00 -70.64 -55.04
CA PRO A 16 20.66 -70.77 -55.63
C PRO A 16 19.81 -71.87 -54.94
N GLY A 17 18.48 -71.79 -54.97
CA GLY A 17 17.62 -72.91 -54.55
C GLY A 17 16.16 -72.52 -54.55
N GLY A 18 15.42 -73.03 -55.53
CA GLY A 18 14.04 -72.63 -55.82
C GLY A 18 13.01 -73.05 -54.79
N GLY A 19 11.82 -72.45 -54.90
CA GLY A 19 10.62 -72.87 -54.18
C GLY A 19 9.80 -71.69 -53.69
N GLU A 20 8.92 -71.20 -54.55
CA GLU A 20 7.68 -70.45 -54.30
C GLU A 20 7.34 -70.04 -52.85
N ASP A 21 8.04 -69.07 -52.26
CA ASP A 21 7.58 -68.38 -51.04
C ASP A 21 8.22 -66.98 -50.81
N GLU A 22 8.71 -66.33 -51.88
CA GLU A 22 9.50 -65.09 -51.78
C GLU A 22 8.67 -63.79 -51.61
N TYR A 23 7.35 -63.83 -51.80
CA TYR A 23 6.52 -62.61 -51.86
C TYR A 23 5.61 -62.38 -50.64
N ARG A 24 5.69 -63.21 -49.59
CA ARG A 24 4.85 -63.06 -48.38
C ARG A 24 5.46 -62.17 -47.28
N SER A 25 6.71 -61.73 -47.42
CA SER A 25 7.42 -60.91 -46.43
C SER A 25 7.58 -59.44 -46.80
N VAL A 26 7.08 -59.00 -47.96
CA VAL A 26 7.18 -57.59 -48.38
C VAL A 26 5.95 -56.82 -47.92
N VAL A 27 6.04 -56.18 -46.75
CA VAL A 27 5.03 -55.24 -46.27
C VAL A 27 5.26 -53.89 -46.97
N PHE A 28 4.31 -53.48 -47.81
CA PHE A 28 4.33 -52.17 -48.48
C PHE A 28 3.98 -51.04 -47.49
N ASP A 29 4.94 -50.66 -46.65
CA ASP A 29 4.79 -49.55 -45.71
C ASP A 29 5.15 -48.19 -46.34
N GLU A 30 4.82 -47.08 -45.65
CA GLU A 30 5.07 -45.72 -46.17
C GLU A 30 6.58 -45.45 -46.39
N THR A 31 7.43 -46.16 -45.67
CA THR A 31 8.90 -46.13 -45.79
C THR A 31 9.37 -46.77 -47.10
N PHE A 32 8.82 -47.92 -47.49
CA PHE A 32 9.07 -48.58 -48.77
C PHE A 32 8.67 -47.68 -49.95
N VAL A 33 7.49 -47.07 -49.89
CA VAL A 33 6.99 -46.15 -50.93
C VAL A 33 7.89 -44.90 -51.04
N ARG A 34 8.45 -44.41 -49.93
CA ARG A 34 9.39 -43.28 -49.96
C ARG A 34 10.78 -43.64 -50.47
N ALA A 35 11.22 -44.88 -50.29
CA ALA A 35 12.51 -45.38 -50.77
C ALA A 35 12.52 -45.69 -52.28
N ALA A 36 11.34 -45.83 -52.91
CA ALA A 36 11.21 -46.06 -54.34
C ALA A 36 11.85 -44.92 -55.16
N ARG A 37 12.91 -45.25 -55.91
CA ARG A 37 13.70 -44.30 -56.72
C ARG A 37 13.11 -44.01 -58.10
N LEU A 38 12.03 -44.71 -58.45
CA LEU A 38 11.39 -44.70 -59.76
C LEU A 38 9.92 -44.33 -59.58
N GLN A 39 9.44 -43.41 -60.43
CA GLN A 39 8.05 -42.98 -60.48
C GLN A 39 7.50 -43.25 -61.88
N GLU A 40 6.37 -43.95 -61.97
CA GLU A 40 5.66 -44.13 -63.24
C GLU A 40 4.85 -42.89 -63.63
N PHE A 41 4.79 -42.62 -64.94
CA PHE A 41 3.94 -41.58 -65.50
C PHE A 41 2.47 -41.99 -65.48
N SER A 42 1.58 -41.01 -65.30
CA SER A 42 0.14 -41.26 -65.34
C SER A 42 -0.34 -41.59 -66.76
N ALA A 43 -1.47 -42.30 -66.88
CA ALA A 43 -2.03 -42.69 -68.18
C ALA A 43 -2.30 -41.49 -69.11
N ARG A 44 -2.52 -40.30 -68.53
CA ARG A 44 -2.77 -39.05 -69.27
C ARG A 44 -1.49 -38.40 -69.82
N GLU A 45 -0.35 -38.60 -69.17
CA GLU A 45 0.96 -38.09 -69.62
C GLU A 45 1.60 -38.97 -70.70
N ARG A 46 1.23 -40.26 -70.78
CA ARG A 46 1.66 -41.18 -71.85
C ARG A 46 0.96 -40.94 -73.20
N LEU A 47 -0.14 -40.18 -73.21
CA LEU A 47 -0.93 -39.91 -74.43
C LEU A 47 -0.30 -38.84 -75.34
N THR A 48 0.58 -37.99 -74.81
CA THR A 48 1.08 -36.81 -75.51
C THR A 48 2.49 -36.95 -76.06
N ASP A 49 3.28 -37.92 -75.59
CA ASP A 49 4.65 -38.12 -76.06
C ASP A 49 5.08 -39.58 -75.85
N HIS A 50 5.62 -40.23 -76.88
CA HIS A 50 6.07 -41.63 -76.83
C HIS A 50 7.42 -41.76 -76.11
N ALA A 51 7.46 -41.32 -74.85
CA ALA A 51 8.63 -41.37 -73.98
C ALA A 51 8.55 -42.56 -72.98
N PRO A 52 9.69 -43.08 -72.50
CA PRO A 52 9.75 -44.29 -71.67
C PRO A 52 8.94 -44.18 -70.36
N ALA A 53 8.37 -45.31 -69.94
CA ALA A 53 7.30 -45.43 -68.94
C ALA A 53 7.64 -44.97 -67.49
N VAL A 54 8.90 -44.62 -67.19
CA VAL A 54 9.40 -44.40 -65.82
C VAL A 54 10.44 -43.27 -65.78
N ARG A 55 10.38 -42.40 -64.76
CA ARG A 55 11.41 -41.38 -64.46
C ARG A 55 12.07 -41.60 -63.10
N ARG A 56 13.36 -41.22 -62.97
CA ARG A 56 14.08 -41.21 -61.69
C ARG A 56 13.69 -39.99 -60.86
N ARG A 57 13.45 -40.19 -59.55
CA ARG A 57 13.13 -39.11 -58.62
C ARG A 57 14.41 -38.41 -58.11
N PRO A 58 14.51 -37.07 -58.10
CA PRO A 58 15.68 -36.38 -57.56
C PRO A 58 15.75 -36.47 -56.01
N PRO A 59 16.96 -36.54 -55.41
CA PRO A 59 17.10 -36.65 -53.95
C PRO A 59 16.63 -35.37 -53.24
N ARG A 60 15.85 -35.52 -52.17
CA ARG A 60 15.42 -34.39 -51.31
C ARG A 60 16.57 -33.96 -50.41
N HIS A 61 17.26 -32.88 -50.75
CA HIS A 61 18.20 -32.22 -49.84
C HIS A 61 17.43 -31.52 -48.72
N ARG A 62 17.49 -32.05 -47.50
CA ARG A 62 16.95 -31.44 -46.27
C ARG A 62 18.04 -30.59 -45.61
N GLY A 63 18.42 -29.49 -46.26
CA GLY A 63 19.12 -28.41 -45.57
C GLY A 63 18.07 -27.53 -44.91
N LEU A 64 18.21 -27.23 -43.62
CA LEU A 64 17.47 -26.12 -42.99
C LEU A 64 17.75 -24.88 -43.83
N SER A 65 16.76 -24.46 -44.63
CA SER A 65 16.89 -23.28 -45.49
C SER A 65 17.39 -22.12 -44.64
N ARG A 66 18.35 -21.34 -45.15
CA ARG A 66 18.80 -20.08 -44.53
C ARG A 66 17.61 -19.24 -44.04
N GLN A 67 16.46 -19.34 -44.71
CA GLN A 67 15.21 -18.67 -44.34
C GLN A 67 14.66 -19.12 -42.98
N VAL A 68 14.73 -20.41 -42.63
CA VAL A 68 14.26 -20.92 -41.33
C VAL A 68 15.18 -20.44 -40.21
N LEU A 69 16.50 -20.43 -40.45
CA LEU A 69 17.48 -19.91 -39.49
C LEU A 69 17.24 -18.41 -39.24
N VAL A 70 17.05 -17.63 -40.31
CA VAL A 70 16.73 -16.19 -40.22
C VAL A 70 15.43 -15.96 -39.47
N LEU A 71 14.38 -16.77 -39.73
CA LEU A 71 13.11 -16.66 -39.04
C LEU A 71 13.25 -16.92 -37.52
N VAL A 72 14.00 -17.94 -37.13
CA VAL A 72 14.24 -18.26 -35.71
C VAL A 72 15.02 -17.14 -35.02
N VAL A 73 16.03 -16.56 -35.69
CA VAL A 73 16.78 -15.41 -35.17
C VAL A 73 15.87 -14.19 -35.01
N LEU A 74 14.98 -13.92 -35.97
CA LEU A 74 14.01 -12.81 -35.86
C LEU A 74 13.02 -13.00 -34.71
N ILE A 75 12.52 -14.23 -34.51
CA ILE A 75 11.63 -14.55 -33.38
C ILE A 75 12.38 -14.37 -32.06
N ALA A 76 13.59 -14.90 -31.95
CA ALA A 76 14.41 -14.77 -30.75
C ALA A 76 14.75 -13.30 -30.45
N LEU A 77 15.05 -12.51 -31.48
CA LEU A 77 15.31 -11.08 -31.34
C LEU A 77 14.06 -10.36 -30.86
N ALA A 78 12.90 -10.57 -31.48
CA ALA A 78 11.63 -9.97 -31.09
C ALA A 78 11.22 -10.32 -29.66
N PHE A 79 11.41 -11.58 -29.25
CA PHE A 79 11.14 -12.02 -27.88
C PHE A 79 12.13 -11.41 -26.89
N GLY A 80 13.41 -11.33 -27.26
CA GLY A 80 14.46 -10.66 -26.50
C GLY A 80 14.16 -9.18 -26.31
N THR A 81 13.72 -8.46 -27.34
CA THR A 81 13.28 -7.07 -27.22
C THR A 81 12.01 -6.94 -26.41
N ALA A 82 11.03 -7.85 -26.53
CA ALA A 82 9.81 -7.82 -25.72
C ALA A 82 10.10 -8.07 -24.23
N LEU A 83 11.00 -8.99 -23.90
CA LEU A 83 11.45 -9.23 -22.52
C LEU A 83 12.30 -8.08 -22.01
N TYR A 84 13.21 -7.53 -22.82
CA TYR A 84 14.03 -6.38 -22.46
C TYR A 84 13.17 -5.11 -22.27
N MET A 85 12.18 -4.89 -23.15
CA MET A 85 11.17 -3.84 -23.00
C MET A 85 10.28 -4.10 -21.79
N GLY A 86 9.82 -5.33 -21.53
CA GLY A 86 8.96 -5.65 -20.39
C GLY A 86 9.67 -5.56 -19.03
N VAL A 87 10.96 -5.86 -18.98
CA VAL A 87 11.79 -5.79 -17.76
C VAL A 87 12.36 -4.38 -17.53
N ARG A 88 12.62 -3.59 -18.59
CA ARG A 88 13.09 -2.19 -18.47
C ARG A 88 12.00 -1.11 -18.64
N HIS A 89 10.81 -1.48 -19.08
CA HIS A 89 9.63 -0.63 -19.14
C HIS A 89 8.47 -1.35 -18.43
N PRO A 90 8.41 -1.30 -17.09
CA PRO A 90 7.10 -1.35 -16.46
C PRO A 90 6.26 -0.29 -17.18
N SER A 91 5.12 -0.70 -17.74
CA SER A 91 4.24 0.13 -18.55
C SER A 91 4.16 1.54 -17.97
N ARG A 92 4.86 2.48 -18.60
CA ARG A 92 4.73 3.90 -18.28
C ARG A 92 3.42 4.36 -18.89
N THR A 93 2.34 4.05 -18.19
CA THR A 93 1.13 4.86 -18.26
C THR A 93 1.57 6.29 -17.89
N PRO A 94 1.34 7.31 -18.74
CA PRO A 94 1.56 8.69 -18.35
C PRO A 94 0.51 9.04 -17.29
N GLY A 95 0.88 8.79 -16.03
CA GLY A 95 0.04 9.06 -14.85
C GLY A 95 -0.12 7.85 -13.94
N THR A 96 0.96 7.39 -13.28
CA THR A 96 0.95 6.74 -11.95
C THR A 96 2.35 6.19 -11.67
N GLY A 97 3.13 6.91 -10.87
CA GLY A 97 4.49 6.52 -10.50
C GLY A 97 5.26 7.62 -9.77
N VAL A 98 4.58 8.68 -9.34
CA VAL A 98 5.11 9.52 -8.27
C VAL A 98 5.14 8.61 -7.05
N ALA A 99 6.34 8.27 -6.55
CA ALA A 99 6.48 7.67 -5.24
C ALA A 99 5.57 8.43 -4.28
N ALA A 100 4.64 7.72 -3.61
CA ALA A 100 3.65 8.37 -2.77
C ALA A 100 4.37 9.34 -1.84
N GLU A 101 4.04 10.64 -1.92
CA GLU A 101 4.71 11.64 -1.11
C GLU A 101 4.64 11.19 0.35
N PRO A 102 5.80 11.00 1.02
CA PRO A 102 5.81 10.52 2.39
C PRO A 102 5.13 11.54 3.30
N LEU A 103 4.39 11.05 4.29
CA LEU A 103 3.74 11.89 5.29
C LEU A 103 4.77 12.78 5.97
N ARG A 104 4.47 14.08 6.02
CA ARG A 104 5.12 15.03 6.92
C ARG A 104 4.25 15.26 8.14
N MET A 105 4.84 15.21 9.32
CA MET A 105 4.14 15.37 10.58
C MET A 105 4.82 16.37 11.49
N THR A 106 4.02 17.01 12.33
CA THR A 106 4.48 17.89 13.40
C THR A 106 3.66 17.58 14.64
N VAL A 107 4.32 17.30 15.76
CA VAL A 107 3.67 17.02 17.04
C VAL A 107 4.15 18.06 18.04
N ILE A 108 3.22 18.88 18.51
CA ILE A 108 3.48 19.99 19.43
C ILE A 108 2.84 19.65 20.78
N PRO A 109 3.63 19.27 21.79
CA PRO A 109 3.15 19.20 23.17
C PRO A 109 2.78 20.60 23.67
N LEU A 110 1.66 20.68 24.40
CA LEU A 110 1.16 21.90 25.02
C LEU A 110 1.30 21.81 26.53
N ALA A 111 2.23 22.59 27.07
CA ALA A 111 2.52 22.65 28.50
C ALA A 111 1.51 23.53 29.25
N PRO A 112 0.83 23.01 30.30
CA PRO A 112 0.01 23.85 31.16
C PRO A 112 0.87 24.85 31.93
N ARG A 113 0.31 26.03 32.23
CA ARG A 113 1.01 27.06 33.03
C ARG A 113 0.97 26.82 34.54
N GLY A 114 0.15 25.88 35.00
CA GLY A 114 -0.04 25.55 36.40
C GLY A 114 -0.48 24.10 36.55
N GLU A 115 -1.04 23.78 37.71
CA GLU A 115 -1.58 22.44 37.96
C GLU A 115 -2.73 22.12 37.00
N VAL A 116 -2.73 20.89 36.49
CA VAL A 116 -3.81 20.37 35.66
C VAL A 116 -5.06 20.20 36.54
N PRO A 117 -6.19 20.84 36.20
CA PRO A 117 -7.41 20.69 36.96
C PRO A 117 -7.96 19.25 36.90
N GLY A 118 -8.68 18.85 37.94
CA GLY A 118 -9.39 17.59 37.93
C GLY A 118 -10.45 17.44 39.00
N LEU A 119 -11.47 16.66 38.66
CA LEU A 119 -12.62 16.30 39.50
C LEU A 119 -12.93 14.81 39.32
N PRO A 120 -13.60 14.15 40.27
CA PRO A 120 -14.02 12.75 40.09
C PRO A 120 -15.04 12.56 38.96
N ASP A 121 -15.82 13.59 38.63
CA ASP A 121 -16.90 13.53 37.63
C ASP A 121 -16.44 14.10 36.28
N SER A 122 -16.35 13.22 35.27
CA SER A 122 -15.95 13.58 33.90
C SER A 122 -16.96 14.50 33.21
N GLU A 123 -18.26 14.33 33.45
CA GLU A 123 -19.29 15.15 32.79
C GLU A 123 -19.23 16.59 33.29
N ARG A 124 -19.10 16.75 34.60
CA ARG A 124 -18.91 18.08 35.19
C ARG A 124 -17.65 18.78 34.69
N LEU A 125 -16.58 18.04 34.39
CA LEU A 125 -15.40 18.62 33.75
C LEU A 125 -15.68 19.07 32.32
N TYR A 126 -16.36 18.24 31.53
CA TYR A 126 -16.75 18.59 30.16
C TYR A 126 -17.61 19.85 30.13
N ASP A 127 -18.65 19.91 30.96
CA ASP A 127 -19.60 21.03 31.06
C ASP A 127 -18.91 22.35 31.45
N ARG A 128 -17.80 22.28 32.19
CA ARG A 128 -17.02 23.44 32.62
C ARG A 128 -15.83 23.75 31.72
N SER A 129 -15.81 23.19 30.52
CA SER A 129 -14.77 23.39 29.51
C SER A 129 -15.37 23.81 28.16
N PRO A 130 -14.55 24.26 27.19
CA PRO A 130 -15.01 24.47 25.82
C PRO A 130 -15.60 23.22 25.16
N ALA A 131 -15.34 22.01 25.69
CA ALA A 131 -15.86 20.77 25.14
C ALA A 131 -17.35 20.52 25.46
N ALA A 132 -18.00 21.35 26.31
CA ALA A 132 -19.42 21.22 26.64
C ALA A 132 -20.33 21.23 25.38
N GLN A 133 -19.93 21.98 24.35
CA GLN A 133 -20.64 22.11 23.08
C GLN A 133 -20.25 21.05 22.03
N PHE A 134 -19.31 20.16 22.36
CA PHE A 134 -18.81 19.17 21.41
C PHE A 134 -19.74 17.94 21.40
N ARG A 135 -19.89 17.34 20.22
CA ARG A 135 -20.63 16.09 20.05
C ARG A 135 -19.80 14.90 20.52
N ILE A 136 -20.44 13.77 20.73
CA ILE A 136 -19.78 12.56 21.23
C ILE A 136 -19.34 11.68 20.06
N GLY A 137 -18.11 11.18 20.11
CA GLY A 137 -17.57 10.19 19.19
C GLY A 137 -17.69 10.59 17.72
N ALA A 138 -18.11 9.64 16.88
CA ALA A 138 -18.19 9.81 15.42
C ALA A 138 -19.23 10.86 14.97
N GLU A 139 -20.16 11.27 15.84
CA GLU A 139 -21.11 12.36 15.56
C GLU A 139 -20.41 13.73 15.54
N GLY A 140 -19.27 13.86 16.23
CA GLY A 140 -18.43 15.06 16.18
C GLY A 140 -17.64 15.24 14.89
N VAL A 141 -17.52 14.17 14.08
CA VAL A 141 -16.88 14.18 12.76
C VAL A 141 -17.97 14.35 11.70
N THR A 142 -18.42 15.58 11.51
CA THR A 142 -19.50 15.89 10.56
C THR A 142 -19.02 16.01 9.12
N LEU A 143 -19.80 15.45 8.20
CA LEU A 143 -19.55 15.58 6.77
C LEU A 143 -20.16 16.91 6.27
N PRO A 144 -19.43 17.70 5.47
CA PRO A 144 -19.99 18.87 4.82
C PRO A 144 -20.99 18.46 3.74
N ALA A 145 -21.80 19.41 3.29
CA ALA A 145 -22.51 19.24 2.02
C ALA A 145 -21.47 19.06 0.91
N SER A 146 -21.60 17.98 0.13
CA SER A 146 -20.71 17.67 -0.97
C SER A 146 -21.37 17.96 -2.31
N ARG A 147 -20.55 18.37 -3.29
CA ARG A 147 -20.92 18.51 -4.70
C ARG A 147 -19.78 17.99 -5.55
N ARG A 148 -20.11 17.52 -6.74
CA ARG A 148 -19.16 17.10 -7.76
C ARG A 148 -18.20 18.23 -8.10
N THR A 149 -16.99 17.85 -8.45
CA THR A 149 -15.99 18.79 -8.97
C THR A 149 -15.94 18.70 -10.49
N ALA A 150 -14.93 19.32 -11.10
CA ALA A 150 -14.71 19.24 -12.54
C ALA A 150 -14.43 17.78 -12.98
N HIS A 151 -13.60 17.06 -12.23
CA HIS A 151 -13.13 15.73 -12.63
C HIS A 151 -13.60 14.58 -11.72
N PHE A 152 -14.26 14.89 -10.59
CA PHE A 152 -14.79 13.89 -9.65
C PHE A 152 -16.32 13.96 -9.56
N SER A 153 -16.98 12.81 -9.56
CA SER A 153 -18.43 12.70 -9.36
C SER A 153 -18.85 12.97 -7.92
N ASP A 154 -20.13 13.25 -7.68
CA ASP A 154 -20.67 13.42 -6.32
C ASP A 154 -20.35 12.22 -5.44
N GLY A 155 -20.52 11.00 -5.97
CA GLY A 155 -20.22 9.76 -5.26
C GLY A 155 -18.75 9.64 -4.88
N GLN A 156 -17.82 10.05 -5.76
CA GLN A 156 -16.39 10.03 -5.46
C GLN A 156 -16.01 11.02 -4.36
N VAL A 157 -16.60 12.23 -4.37
CA VAL A 157 -16.38 13.21 -3.31
C VAL A 157 -16.94 12.72 -1.97
N VAL A 158 -18.13 12.10 -1.97
CA VAL A 158 -18.72 11.49 -0.77
C VAL A 158 -17.85 10.35 -0.24
N THR A 159 -17.35 9.45 -1.10
CA THR A 159 -16.45 8.37 -0.70
C THR A 159 -15.19 8.92 -0.03
N ALA A 160 -14.55 9.93 -0.60
CA ALA A 160 -13.34 10.53 -0.01
C ALA A 160 -13.60 11.12 1.40
N LEU A 161 -14.71 11.84 1.56
CA LEU A 161 -15.13 12.40 2.83
C LEU A 161 -15.43 11.31 3.87
N LEU A 162 -16.07 10.21 3.46
CA LEU A 162 -16.32 9.05 4.32
C LEU A 162 -15.03 8.33 4.71
N THR A 163 -14.11 8.08 3.77
CA THR A 163 -12.80 7.48 4.07
C THR A 163 -12.00 8.33 5.05
N ALA A 164 -11.98 9.65 4.87
CA ALA A 164 -11.33 10.57 5.80
C ALA A 164 -11.98 10.55 7.19
N LYS A 165 -13.32 10.54 7.26
CA LYS A 165 -14.07 10.39 8.51
C LYS A 165 -13.72 9.08 9.23
N ASP A 166 -13.71 7.96 8.51
CA ASP A 166 -13.37 6.66 9.09
C ASP A 166 -11.95 6.64 9.64
N TYR A 167 -10.99 7.23 8.91
CA TYR A 167 -9.62 7.38 9.40
C TYR A 167 -9.58 8.18 10.70
N ILE A 168 -10.29 9.30 10.79
CA ILE A 168 -10.32 10.14 12.01
C ILE A 168 -10.94 9.38 13.17
N VAL A 169 -12.07 8.70 12.95
CA VAL A 169 -12.75 7.92 13.99
C VAL A 169 -11.85 6.80 14.50
N ARG A 170 -11.23 6.02 13.60
CA ARG A 170 -10.32 4.92 13.99
C ARG A 170 -9.06 5.43 14.68
N SER A 171 -8.44 6.48 14.14
CA SER A 171 -7.14 6.96 14.62
C SER A 171 -7.22 7.86 15.86
N ALA A 172 -8.40 8.34 16.25
CA ALA A 172 -8.54 9.25 17.39
C ALA A 172 -9.62 8.84 18.40
N LEU A 173 -10.57 7.96 18.08
CA LEU A 173 -11.73 7.71 18.95
C LEU A 173 -11.89 6.24 19.35
N ASP A 174 -11.19 5.32 18.70
CA ASP A 174 -11.24 3.89 18.99
C ASP A 174 -10.45 3.58 20.29
N PRO A 175 -11.11 3.10 21.37
CA PRO A 175 -10.43 2.79 22.63
C PRO A 175 -9.29 1.77 22.49
N GLU A 176 -9.39 0.83 21.54
CA GLU A 176 -8.33 -0.16 21.30
C GLU A 176 -7.09 0.49 20.68
N VAL A 177 -7.26 1.58 19.92
CA VAL A 177 -6.15 2.37 19.38
C VAL A 177 -5.57 3.30 20.46
N LEU A 178 -6.45 3.96 21.22
CA LEU A 178 -6.08 4.94 22.24
C LEU A 178 -5.25 4.32 23.37
N THR A 179 -5.69 3.16 23.87
CA THR A 179 -5.07 2.49 25.04
C THR A 179 -4.67 1.04 24.79
N GLY A 180 -5.23 0.36 23.78
CA GLY A 180 -5.00 -1.07 23.53
C GLY A 180 -3.80 -1.40 22.63
N GLY A 181 -3.14 -0.40 22.04
CA GLY A 181 -1.99 -0.59 21.16
C GLY A 181 -2.33 -1.12 19.77
N GLU A 182 -3.61 -1.29 19.45
CA GLU A 182 -4.09 -1.73 18.15
C GLU A 182 -3.75 -0.69 17.07
N THR A 183 -3.23 -1.15 15.93
CA THR A 183 -2.82 -0.28 14.81
C THR A 183 -3.35 -0.73 13.46
N ARG A 184 -3.79 -1.98 13.33
CA ARG A 184 -4.19 -2.56 12.06
C ARG A 184 -5.43 -1.87 11.52
N SER A 185 -6.38 -1.53 12.38
CA SER A 185 -7.61 -0.81 12.01
C SER A 185 -7.35 0.53 11.33
N VAL A 186 -6.27 1.23 11.71
CA VAL A 186 -5.81 2.47 11.08
C VAL A 186 -4.97 2.16 9.83
N ARG A 187 -4.07 1.18 9.92
CA ARG A 187 -3.17 0.78 8.84
C ARG A 187 -3.90 0.40 7.55
N ILE A 188 -5.03 -0.33 7.65
CA ILE A 188 -5.79 -0.78 6.47
C ILE A 188 -6.43 0.36 5.67
N LEU A 189 -6.67 1.50 6.32
CA LEU A 189 -7.23 2.71 5.70
C LEU A 189 -6.16 3.53 4.98
N LEU A 190 -4.89 3.19 5.12
CA LEU A 190 -3.80 3.86 4.43
C LEU A 190 -3.49 3.18 3.09
N GLY A 191 -3.26 4.00 2.07
CA GLY A 191 -2.82 3.53 0.77
C GLY A 191 -1.52 2.70 0.87
N VAL A 192 -1.38 1.68 0.02
CA VAL A 192 -0.26 0.73 0.05
C VAL A 192 1.11 1.41 0.11
N GLY A 193 1.29 2.51 -0.64
CA GLY A 193 2.55 3.27 -0.67
C GLY A 193 2.93 3.97 0.64
N GLN A 194 2.05 4.04 1.65
CA GLN A 194 2.35 4.63 2.96
C GLN A 194 2.48 3.60 4.09
N GLN A 195 2.14 2.34 3.84
CA GLN A 195 2.15 1.32 4.89
C GLN A 195 3.56 1.04 5.43
N GLU A 196 4.59 1.13 4.58
CA GLU A 196 5.99 0.99 5.02
C GLU A 196 6.40 2.11 5.99
N GLN A 197 6.07 3.37 5.68
CA GLN A 197 6.35 4.50 6.57
C GLN A 197 5.58 4.35 7.89
N PHE A 198 4.32 3.94 7.82
CA PHE A 198 3.50 3.64 8.99
C PHE A 198 4.17 2.58 9.86
N ASP A 199 4.49 1.41 9.30
CA ASP A 199 5.10 0.29 10.01
C ASP A 199 6.44 0.68 10.64
N ARG A 200 7.28 1.42 9.92
CA ARG A 200 8.55 1.97 10.44
C ARG A 200 8.33 2.91 11.63
N SER A 201 7.28 3.73 11.61
CA SER A 201 6.95 4.63 12.72
C SER A 201 6.72 3.87 14.02
N PHE A 202 6.11 2.68 13.96
CA PHE A 202 5.88 1.85 15.16
C PHE A 202 7.09 1.00 15.53
N ALA A 203 7.86 0.52 14.55
CA ALA A 203 9.04 -0.30 14.80
C ALA A 203 10.22 0.51 15.36
N ARG A 204 10.40 1.75 14.88
CA ARG A 204 11.46 2.69 15.30
C ARG A 204 10.91 4.11 15.37
N PRO A 205 10.13 4.45 16.41
CA PRO A 205 9.60 5.79 16.59
C PRO A 205 10.69 6.85 16.61
N ALA A 206 10.50 7.96 15.90
CA ALA A 206 11.44 9.09 15.91
C ALA A 206 10.72 10.43 15.76
N PRO A 207 11.17 11.50 16.45
CA PRO A 207 10.67 12.87 16.28
C PRO A 207 11.31 13.57 15.06
N ASP A 208 11.39 12.89 13.92
CA ASP A 208 12.05 13.38 12.69
C ASP A 208 11.07 14.03 11.68
N GLY A 209 9.84 14.29 12.12
CA GLY A 209 8.77 14.81 11.28
C GLY A 209 8.22 13.81 10.26
N ARG A 210 8.54 12.52 10.39
CA ARG A 210 8.08 11.45 9.48
C ARG A 210 7.69 10.14 10.17
N HIS A 211 8.27 9.84 11.33
CA HIS A 211 8.16 8.52 11.96
C HIS A 211 7.68 8.57 13.41
N ALA A 212 6.90 9.57 13.79
CA ALA A 212 6.22 9.61 15.09
C ALA A 212 4.85 8.90 14.99
N PRO A 213 4.62 7.76 15.68
CA PRO A 213 3.31 7.14 15.83
C PRO A 213 2.17 8.10 16.20
N THR A 214 2.44 9.07 17.07
CA THR A 214 1.46 10.08 17.51
C THR A 214 1.05 11.07 16.41
N GLY A 215 1.80 11.15 15.31
CA GLY A 215 1.40 11.85 14.10
C GLY A 215 0.36 11.09 13.27
N TRP A 216 0.33 9.75 13.36
CA TRP A 216 -0.64 8.92 12.65
C TRP A 216 -1.94 8.75 13.43
N LEU A 217 -1.84 8.52 14.75
CA LEU A 217 -2.98 8.22 15.59
C LEU A 217 -2.76 8.71 17.02
N VAL A 218 -3.84 8.97 17.75
CA VAL A 218 -3.79 9.30 19.16
C VAL A 218 -3.56 8.02 19.93
N ARG A 219 -2.53 8.02 20.80
CA ARG A 219 -2.23 6.89 21.68
C ARG A 219 -1.64 7.37 22.98
N PHE A 220 -2.17 6.83 24.06
CA PHE A 220 -1.67 7.07 25.41
C PHE A 220 -0.72 5.95 25.83
N ASP A 221 0.03 6.20 26.89
CA ASP A 221 0.78 5.18 27.61
C ASP A 221 -0.15 4.40 28.54
N PRO A 222 -0.53 3.14 28.22
CA PRO A 222 -1.50 2.38 29.00
C PRO A 222 -0.98 1.99 30.38
N ALA A 223 0.34 2.06 30.60
CA ALA A 223 0.92 1.81 31.93
C ALA A 223 0.69 3.00 32.88
N ARG A 224 0.34 4.18 32.35
CA ARG A 224 0.20 5.42 33.12
C ARG A 224 -1.20 5.99 33.09
N THR A 225 -1.95 5.74 32.01
CA THR A 225 -3.22 6.44 31.76
C THR A 225 -4.27 5.50 31.18
N GLU A 226 -5.51 5.69 31.62
CA GLU A 226 -6.70 5.02 31.08
C GLU A 226 -7.83 6.04 30.84
N LEU A 227 -8.77 5.66 29.97
CA LEU A 227 -9.98 6.45 29.72
C LEU A 227 -10.90 6.36 30.94
N ALA A 228 -11.19 7.51 31.56
CA ALA A 228 -12.21 7.64 32.59
C ALA A 228 -13.63 7.64 31.99
N ASP A 229 -13.76 8.12 30.75
CA ASP A 229 -15.00 8.10 29.98
C ASP A 229 -14.71 7.74 28.51
N ARG A 230 -15.50 6.83 27.95
CA ARG A 230 -15.41 6.42 26.54
C ARG A 230 -16.17 7.37 25.60
N ARG A 231 -16.99 8.28 26.14
CA ARG A 231 -17.76 9.29 25.39
C ARG A 231 -16.91 10.50 25.07
N ILE A 232 -15.90 10.27 24.22
CA ILE A 232 -14.94 11.30 23.79
C ILE A 232 -15.67 12.44 23.10
N ARG A 233 -15.35 13.68 23.49
CA ARG A 233 -15.95 14.89 22.93
C ARG A 233 -15.17 15.34 21.71
N VAL A 234 -15.83 15.54 20.58
CA VAL A 234 -15.19 15.88 19.30
C VAL A 234 -15.94 17.00 18.60
N GLN A 235 -15.19 17.93 18.03
CA GLN A 235 -15.70 18.93 17.10
C GLN A 235 -14.67 19.17 16.01
N GLY A 236 -15.14 19.28 14.76
CA GLY A 236 -14.28 19.63 13.65
C GLY A 236 -15.02 19.78 12.34
N THR A 237 -14.26 20.00 11.28
CA THR A 237 -14.78 20.14 9.93
C THR A 237 -13.95 19.34 8.93
N LEU A 238 -14.61 18.89 7.87
CA LEU A 238 -13.99 18.33 6.67
C LEU A 238 -14.28 19.26 5.50
N ARG A 239 -13.33 19.39 4.57
CA ARG A 239 -13.51 20.09 3.30
C ARG A 239 -12.90 19.26 2.18
N ALA A 240 -13.61 19.12 1.08
CA ALA A 240 -13.12 18.46 -0.12
C ALA A 240 -12.86 19.48 -1.23
N SER A 241 -11.75 19.34 -1.92
CA SER A 241 -11.35 20.17 -3.06
C SER A 241 -10.57 19.33 -4.07
N GLU A 242 -10.56 19.76 -5.32
CA GLU A 242 -9.74 19.12 -6.34
C GLU A 242 -8.37 19.78 -6.39
N ALA A 243 -7.30 18.98 -6.26
CA ALA A 243 -5.93 19.48 -6.38
C ALA A 243 -5.48 19.48 -7.85
N ASP A 244 -5.83 18.43 -8.58
CA ASP A 244 -5.59 18.25 -10.01
C ASP A 244 -6.60 17.23 -10.60
N PRO A 245 -6.68 17.04 -11.94
CA PRO A 245 -7.66 16.14 -12.57
C PRO A 245 -7.63 14.67 -12.12
N GLY A 246 -6.55 14.23 -11.47
CA GLY A 246 -6.36 12.88 -10.94
C GLY A 246 -6.38 12.79 -9.41
N THR A 247 -6.40 13.93 -8.70
CA THR A 247 -6.24 13.98 -7.24
C THR A 247 -7.32 14.83 -6.57
N LEU A 248 -8.13 14.17 -5.73
CA LEU A 248 -9.01 14.85 -4.79
C LEU A 248 -8.30 15.02 -3.45
N GLU A 249 -8.43 16.20 -2.85
CA GLU A 249 -7.89 16.53 -1.54
C GLU A 249 -9.03 16.66 -0.52
N VAL A 250 -8.82 16.12 0.68
CA VAL A 250 -9.70 16.37 1.83
C VAL A 250 -8.85 16.92 2.97
N THR A 251 -9.21 18.11 3.45
CA THR A 251 -8.63 18.70 4.66
C THR A 251 -9.56 18.48 5.84
N ALA A 252 -8.98 18.16 7.00
CA ALA A 252 -9.70 17.91 8.23
C ALA A 252 -9.07 18.69 9.38
N ASP A 253 -9.86 19.45 10.12
CA ASP A 253 -9.41 20.11 11.36
C ASP A 253 -10.37 19.70 12.47
N HIS A 254 -9.88 18.87 13.39
CA HIS A 254 -10.68 18.29 14.48
C HIS A 254 -9.99 18.45 15.81
N THR A 255 -10.76 18.84 16.82
CA THR A 255 -10.37 18.85 18.22
C THR A 255 -11.12 17.75 18.96
N SER A 256 -10.38 16.86 19.62
CA SER A 256 -10.90 15.75 20.44
C SER A 256 -10.48 15.94 21.89
N VAL A 257 -11.40 15.70 22.82
CA VAL A 257 -11.20 15.89 24.27
C VAL A 257 -11.54 14.62 25.02
N TYR A 258 -10.55 14.08 25.70
CA TYR A 258 -10.57 12.81 26.41
C TYR A 258 -10.62 13.06 27.92
N ALA A 259 -11.46 12.31 28.62
CA ALA A 259 -11.46 12.24 30.08
C ALA A 259 -10.51 11.11 30.50
N LEU A 260 -9.42 11.46 31.19
CA LEU A 260 -8.33 10.55 31.53
C LEU A 260 -8.11 10.47 33.04
N ARG A 261 -7.68 9.31 33.52
CA ARG A 261 -7.26 9.08 34.91
C ARG A 261 -6.02 8.18 34.96
N PRO A 262 -5.31 8.09 36.10
CA PRO A 262 -4.17 7.20 36.21
C PRO A 262 -4.58 5.75 35.97
N ALA A 263 -3.71 4.98 35.31
CA ALA A 263 -3.97 3.57 35.06
C ALA A 263 -4.14 2.80 36.38
N GLY A 264 -5.18 1.96 36.46
CA GLY A 264 -5.49 1.16 37.65
C GLY A 264 -5.98 1.96 38.86
N ALA A 265 -6.35 3.23 38.68
CA ALA A 265 -6.89 4.04 39.76
C ALA A 265 -8.32 3.64 40.15
N ASP A 266 -8.69 3.90 41.40
CA ASP A 266 -10.03 3.65 41.91
C ASP A 266 -11.10 4.43 41.13
N PRO A 267 -12.36 3.95 41.08
CA PRO A 267 -13.45 4.62 40.37
C PRO A 267 -13.69 6.09 40.76
N GLY A 268 -13.28 6.53 41.96
CA GLY A 268 -13.39 7.90 42.45
C GLY A 268 -12.15 8.78 42.24
N ALA A 269 -11.12 8.28 41.54
CA ALA A 269 -9.92 9.05 41.26
C ALA A 269 -10.23 10.31 40.44
N ARG A 270 -9.47 11.38 40.67
CA ARG A 270 -9.63 12.62 39.91
C ARG A 270 -9.36 12.37 38.43
N VAL A 271 -10.30 12.80 37.61
CA VAL A 271 -10.25 12.82 36.16
C VAL A 271 -9.69 14.15 35.70
N SER A 272 -8.96 14.15 34.58
CA SER A 272 -8.53 15.36 33.87
C SER A 272 -8.97 15.31 32.42
N LEU A 273 -9.13 16.49 31.81
CA LEU A 273 -9.36 16.59 30.38
C LEU A 273 -8.02 16.72 29.64
N PHE A 274 -7.89 15.94 28.57
CA PHE A 274 -6.78 16.01 27.64
C PHE A 274 -7.32 16.37 26.25
N THR A 275 -6.73 17.36 25.60
CA THR A 275 -7.20 17.90 24.32
C THR A 275 -6.17 17.64 23.24
N VAL A 276 -6.63 17.15 22.09
CA VAL A 276 -5.83 16.97 20.89
C VAL A 276 -6.51 17.66 19.72
N ARG A 277 -5.84 18.65 19.11
CA ARG A 277 -6.22 19.20 17.80
C ARG A 277 -5.36 18.57 16.72
N ARG A 278 -6.01 18.07 15.67
CA ARG A 278 -5.34 17.48 14.50
C ARG A 278 -5.81 18.19 13.24
N GLU A 279 -4.85 18.72 12.49
CA GLU A 279 -5.06 19.15 11.11
C GLU A 279 -4.44 18.11 10.16
N LEU A 280 -5.28 17.49 9.33
CA LEU A 280 -4.91 16.37 8.47
C LEU A 280 -5.24 16.71 7.01
N HIS A 281 -4.31 16.42 6.11
CA HIS A 281 -4.50 16.61 4.67
C HIS A 281 -4.41 15.26 3.98
N PHE A 282 -5.50 14.84 3.38
CA PHE A 282 -5.62 13.57 2.67
C PHE A 282 -5.65 13.81 1.16
N ARG A 283 -5.02 12.93 0.40
CA ARG A 283 -5.15 12.85 -1.05
C ARG A 283 -5.75 11.51 -1.45
N PHE A 284 -6.57 11.56 -2.49
CA PHE A 284 -7.24 10.41 -3.06
C PHE A 284 -7.08 10.41 -4.57
N ASP A 285 -6.46 9.35 -5.09
CA ASP A 285 -6.61 8.98 -6.50
C ASP A 285 -7.80 8.01 -6.68
N ARG A 286 -8.12 7.67 -7.93
CA ARG A 286 -9.25 6.77 -8.23
C ARG A 286 -9.11 5.39 -7.59
N GLU A 287 -7.88 4.90 -7.41
CA GLU A 287 -7.63 3.60 -6.79
C GLU A 287 -7.88 3.68 -5.27
N ASN A 288 -7.39 4.74 -4.62
CA ASN A 288 -7.65 5.01 -3.20
C ASN A 288 -9.15 5.11 -2.92
N LEU A 289 -9.91 5.81 -3.78
CA LEU A 289 -11.38 5.90 -3.67
C LEU A 289 -12.04 4.52 -3.80
N ARG A 290 -11.61 3.70 -4.76
CA ARG A 290 -12.15 2.35 -4.98
C ARG A 290 -11.88 1.42 -3.79
N MET A 291 -10.70 1.54 -3.18
CA MET A 291 -10.23 0.67 -2.10
C MET A 291 -10.60 1.16 -0.71
N HIS A 292 -11.33 2.28 -0.58
CA HIS A 292 -11.60 2.95 0.70
C HIS A 292 -10.33 3.24 1.51
N GLN A 293 -9.31 3.73 0.82
CA GLN A 293 -8.02 4.07 1.40
C GLN A 293 -7.72 5.57 1.21
N ALA A 294 -6.90 6.12 2.08
CA ALA A 294 -6.44 7.50 2.01
C ALA A 294 -4.91 7.57 1.97
N ARG A 295 -4.38 8.59 1.30
CA ARG A 295 -2.98 8.99 1.43
C ARG A 295 -2.90 10.22 2.34
N LEU A 296 -2.38 10.09 3.55
CA LEU A 296 -2.21 11.21 4.47
C LEU A 296 -0.89 11.92 4.17
N VAL A 297 -0.93 13.17 3.69
CA VAL A 297 0.29 13.90 3.27
C VAL A 297 0.81 14.88 4.31
N VAL A 298 -0.08 15.44 5.14
CA VAL A 298 0.26 16.33 6.25
C VAL A 298 -0.51 15.91 7.50
N SER A 299 0.18 15.90 8.64
CA SER A 299 -0.41 15.75 9.97
C SER A 299 0.17 16.75 10.95
N HIS A 300 -0.62 17.74 11.36
CA HIS A 300 -0.24 18.66 12.42
C HIS A 300 -1.02 18.33 13.70
N VAL A 301 -0.32 18.02 14.78
CA VAL A 301 -0.91 17.60 16.05
C VAL A 301 -0.51 18.58 17.14
N GLN A 302 -1.49 19.12 17.85
CA GLN A 302 -1.30 19.89 19.07
C GLN A 302 -1.99 19.15 20.21
N ALA A 303 -1.27 18.78 21.26
CA ALA A 303 -1.80 17.93 22.31
C ALA A 303 -1.40 18.41 23.70
N GLY A 304 -2.34 18.44 24.65
CA GLY A 304 -2.04 18.77 26.04
C GLY A 304 -3.22 18.54 26.98
N PRO A 305 -2.99 18.53 28.31
CA PRO A 305 -1.74 18.92 28.97
C PRO A 305 -0.60 17.90 28.86
N LEU A 306 0.59 18.33 28.41
CA LEU A 306 1.81 17.50 28.31
C LEU A 306 3.01 18.22 28.94
N SER A 307 4.06 17.47 29.28
CA SER A 307 5.37 18.05 29.57
C SER A 307 6.19 18.16 28.28
N CYS A 308 6.79 19.32 28.02
CA CYS A 308 7.66 19.49 26.85
C CYS A 308 9.05 18.86 26.99
N ALA A 309 9.43 18.47 28.21
CA ALA A 309 10.68 17.75 28.47
C ALA A 309 10.58 16.25 28.14
N GLU A 310 9.36 15.72 27.99
CA GLU A 310 9.14 14.30 27.66
C GLU A 310 8.94 14.08 26.15
N ASP A 311 9.55 13.02 25.61
CA ASP A 311 9.30 12.59 24.23
C ASP A 311 7.82 12.20 24.05
N SER A 312 7.21 12.79 23.03
CA SER A 312 5.81 12.54 22.63
C SER A 312 5.71 11.84 21.27
N ALA A 313 6.83 11.41 20.67
CA ALA A 313 6.81 10.77 19.35
C ALA A 313 6.13 9.39 19.39
N SER A 314 6.51 8.55 20.35
CA SER A 314 6.01 7.17 20.43
C SER A 314 4.62 7.08 21.05
N ARG A 315 4.39 7.77 22.17
CA ARG A 315 3.13 7.78 22.93
C ARG A 315 2.95 9.14 23.60
N LEU A 316 1.69 9.56 23.76
CA LEU A 316 1.35 10.72 24.58
C LEU A 316 1.35 10.30 26.05
N ARG A 317 1.96 11.13 26.90
CA ARG A 317 2.01 10.97 28.36
C ARG A 317 1.34 12.16 29.05
N PRO A 318 0.00 12.14 29.17
CA PRO A 318 -0.77 13.22 29.76
C PRO A 318 -0.30 13.58 31.16
N LEU A 319 -0.21 14.88 31.44
CA LEU A 319 -0.21 15.37 32.81
C LEU A 319 -1.65 15.26 33.34
N LEU A 320 -1.82 14.49 34.41
CA LEU A 320 -3.14 14.23 35.04
C LEU A 320 -3.36 15.18 36.22
N ALA A 321 -4.53 15.09 36.86
CA ALA A 321 -5.00 16.02 37.88
C ALA A 321 -3.96 16.31 38.99
N GLY A 322 -3.62 17.58 39.19
CA GLY A 322 -2.59 18.05 40.12
C GLY A 322 -1.16 17.99 39.58
N GLY A 323 -0.95 17.43 38.38
CA GLY A 323 0.35 17.44 37.71
C GLY A 323 0.67 18.84 37.17
N THR A 324 1.96 19.17 37.12
CA THR A 324 2.49 20.40 36.53
C THR A 324 3.42 20.05 35.38
N ALA A 325 3.64 21.00 34.45
CA ALA A 325 4.74 20.86 33.51
C ALA A 325 6.06 20.89 34.29
N GLY A 326 6.89 19.86 34.13
CA GLY A 326 8.23 19.84 34.70
C GLY A 326 9.09 20.97 34.13
N GLU A 327 10.16 21.33 34.85
CA GLU A 327 11.14 22.26 34.32
C GLU A 327 11.87 21.65 33.11
N GLY A 328 12.04 22.44 32.06
CA GLY A 328 12.76 22.01 30.85
C GLY A 328 11.99 22.29 29.56
N GLY A 329 12.74 22.29 28.47
CA GLY A 329 12.23 22.43 27.12
C GLY A 329 12.37 21.14 26.31
N PRO A 330 11.94 21.16 25.05
CA PRO A 330 12.22 20.06 24.14
C PRO A 330 13.73 19.81 24.00
N ALA A 331 14.10 18.60 23.57
CA ALA A 331 15.49 18.25 23.30
C ALA A 331 16.14 19.24 22.32
N GLY A 332 17.43 19.51 22.50
CA GLY A 332 18.20 20.37 21.60
C GLY A 332 18.20 19.85 20.17
N THR A 333 18.14 20.76 19.20
CA THR A 333 18.23 20.42 17.77
C THR A 333 19.69 20.54 17.33
N ASP A 334 20.25 19.47 16.78
CA ASP A 334 21.58 19.46 16.16
C ASP A 334 21.47 19.89 14.68
N PRO A 335 22.01 21.07 14.30
CA PRO A 335 21.94 21.55 12.91
C PRO A 335 22.82 20.74 11.94
N TYR A 336 23.71 19.88 12.43
CA TYR A 336 24.56 19.02 11.61
C TYR A 336 24.00 17.59 11.48
N ALA A 337 22.96 17.25 12.23
CA ALA A 337 22.27 15.98 12.07
C ALA A 337 21.44 15.98 10.78
N PRO A 338 21.54 14.94 9.92
CA PRO A 338 20.90 14.94 8.61
C PRO A 338 19.35 14.87 8.66
N ASP A 339 18.76 14.39 9.77
CA ASP A 339 17.36 13.97 9.83
C ASP A 339 16.62 14.44 11.11
N GLY A 340 16.78 15.71 11.51
CA GLY A 340 16.08 16.28 12.67
C GLY A 340 14.97 17.26 12.27
N ALA A 341 13.73 17.03 12.74
CA ALA A 341 12.73 18.09 12.78
C ALA A 341 12.95 18.94 14.04
N PRO A 342 12.83 20.28 13.96
CA PRO A 342 12.99 21.12 15.14
C PRO A 342 11.93 20.75 16.17
N ALA A 343 12.37 20.53 17.41
CA ALA A 343 11.47 20.16 18.48
C ALA A 343 10.71 21.41 18.97
N LEU A 344 9.38 21.36 18.90
CA LEU A 344 8.49 22.47 19.23
C LEU A 344 7.80 22.21 20.57
N CYS A 345 7.49 23.28 21.29
CA CYS A 345 6.71 23.25 22.52
C CYS A 345 5.75 24.45 22.54
N GLY A 346 4.48 24.19 22.82
CA GLY A 346 3.46 25.24 22.98
C GLY A 346 3.06 25.43 24.43
N SER A 347 2.48 26.59 24.75
CA SER A 347 1.82 26.83 26.03
C SER A 347 0.33 26.52 25.89
N LEU A 348 -0.20 25.66 26.76
CA LEU A 348 -1.63 25.39 26.84
C LEU A 348 -2.35 26.60 27.45
N ALA A 349 -3.29 27.17 26.69
CA ALA A 349 -4.09 28.29 27.17
C ALA A 349 -4.95 27.89 28.38
N ALA A 350 -4.99 28.73 29.41
CA ALA A 350 -5.85 28.50 30.58
C ALA A 350 -7.33 28.38 30.20
N ALA A 351 -7.78 29.12 29.18
CA ALA A 351 -9.14 29.05 28.65
C ALA A 351 -9.49 27.72 27.97
N ALA A 352 -8.49 26.92 27.58
CA ALA A 352 -8.70 25.58 27.04
C ALA A 352 -8.88 24.51 28.13
N GLN A 353 -8.65 24.85 29.40
CA GLN A 353 -8.78 23.95 30.54
C GLN A 353 -10.14 24.10 31.22
N PRO A 354 -10.67 23.04 31.86
CA PRO A 354 -11.90 23.12 32.61
C PRO A 354 -11.74 24.06 33.82
N ARG A 355 -12.81 24.80 34.14
CA ARG A 355 -12.86 25.66 35.34
C ARG A 355 -13.33 24.81 36.52
N VAL A 356 -12.43 24.40 37.40
CA VAL A 356 -12.75 23.55 38.55
C VAL A 356 -13.05 24.37 39.79
#